data_AF-M5JP58-F1
#
_entry.id   AF-M5JP58-F1
#
_cell.length_a   1.000
_cell.length_b   1.000
_cell.length_c   1.000
_cell.angle_alpha   90.00
_cell.angle_beta   90.00
_cell.angle_gamma   90.00
#
_symmetry.space_group_name_H-M   'P 1'
#
loop_
_entity.id
_entity.type
_entity.pdbx_description
1 polymer ?
#
loop_
_entity_poly.entity_id
_entity_poly.type
_entity_poly.pdbx_seq_one_letter_code
_entity_poly.pdbx_strand_id
1 'polypeptide(L)'
;MKDFGIFTAGENIITVPPIQIGIDGDGEPVFSEPRELPVLIFRDKNGVDWFDLAKEFPHPFYIAVDENGRIYSMETDFQASQLAGHLIGIDSDFGYTRGLGGTVYGKLWNGMAIVEPEPEPEPIPDEISRRQFFQHLAVMGIITKADALAAMQGGVIPAPIQAIINHLPSDDDKFNAQMFIVGAATFHRTHPLAETVREALSWTAEQKDDFWRQAAML
;
A
#
# COMPACT_ATOMS: atom_id res chain seq x y z
N MET A 1 -15.97 15.48 15.87
CA MET A 1 -15.01 15.38 14.76
C MET A 1 -15.25 16.54 13.80
N LYS A 2 -14.16 17.13 13.30
CA LYS A 2 -14.17 18.22 12.32
C LYS A 2 -13.14 17.92 11.24
N ASP A 3 -13.59 17.85 9.99
CA ASP A 3 -12.69 17.89 8.85
C ASP A 3 -12.33 19.36 8.57
N PHE A 4 -11.05 19.71 8.67
CA PHE A 4 -10.54 21.05 8.38
C PHE A 4 -10.10 21.22 6.93
N GLY A 5 -10.03 20.14 6.16
CA GLY A 5 -9.62 20.13 4.77
C GLY A 5 -8.10 20.13 4.58
N ILE A 6 -7.69 20.48 3.36
CA ILE A 6 -6.29 20.45 2.91
C ILE A 6 -5.64 21.81 3.17
N PHE A 7 -4.49 21.78 3.84
CA PHE A 7 -3.65 22.93 4.11
C PHE A 7 -2.40 22.91 3.25
N THR A 8 -2.02 24.08 2.73
CA THR A 8 -0.78 24.26 1.99
C THR A 8 0.14 25.20 2.75
N ALA A 9 1.45 24.92 2.68
CA ALA A 9 2.47 25.75 3.31
C ALA A 9 2.75 26.99 2.46
N GLY A 10 2.77 28.16 3.08
CA GLY A 10 3.24 29.40 2.48
C GLY A 10 4.36 30.03 3.31
N GLU A 11 5.41 30.49 2.65
CA GLU A 11 6.47 31.26 3.31
C GLU A 11 5.99 32.67 3.63
N ASN A 12 6.24 33.10 4.86
CA ASN A 12 5.95 34.45 5.32
C ASN A 12 7.16 34.96 6.11
N ILE A 13 7.43 36.25 6.06
CA ILE A 13 8.45 36.87 6.91
C ILE A 13 7.73 37.46 8.11
N ILE A 14 8.15 37.08 9.32
CA ILE A 14 7.71 37.70 10.56
C ILE A 14 8.83 38.54 11.16
N THR A 15 8.47 39.69 11.72
CA THR A 15 9.39 40.52 12.49
C THR A 15 9.34 40.08 13.95
N VAL A 16 10.45 39.51 14.42
CA VAL A 16 10.64 39.21 15.84
C VAL A 16 11.13 40.48 16.53
N PRO A 17 10.46 40.92 17.61
CA PRO A 17 10.84 42.14 18.31
C PRO A 17 12.24 42.02 18.95
N PRO A 18 12.91 43.16 19.18
CA PRO A 18 14.10 43.26 20.01
C PRO A 18 13.97 42.48 21.33
N ILE A 19 14.95 41.63 21.65
CA ILE A 19 15.04 40.99 22.97
C ILE A 19 16.10 41.69 23.79
N GLN A 20 15.91 41.79 25.10
CA GLN A 20 16.94 42.35 25.98
C GLN A 20 18.16 41.42 25.98
N ILE A 21 19.32 41.94 25.60
CA ILE A 21 20.60 41.22 25.53
C ILE A 21 21.58 41.63 26.62
N GLY A 22 21.27 42.67 27.39
CA GLY A 22 22.11 43.10 28.49
C GLY A 22 21.58 44.34 29.21
N ILE A 23 22.47 44.90 30.02
CA ILE A 23 22.32 46.20 30.69
C ILE A 23 23.62 46.95 30.43
N ASP A 24 23.55 48.23 30.06
CA ASP A 24 24.72 49.06 29.80
C ASP A 24 25.39 49.58 31.07
N GLY A 25 26.41 50.42 30.91
CA GLY A 25 27.18 50.99 32.03
C GLY A 25 26.40 51.95 32.93
N ASP A 26 25.26 52.46 32.45
CA ASP A 26 24.38 53.38 33.18
C ASP A 26 23.20 52.64 33.84
N GLY A 27 23.10 51.32 33.66
CA GLY A 27 22.04 50.50 34.24
C GLY A 27 20.81 50.37 33.34
N GLU A 28 20.87 50.84 32.10
CA GLU A 28 19.74 50.79 31.16
C GLU A 28 19.74 49.49 30.33
N PRO A 29 18.56 48.91 30.02
CA PRO A 29 18.47 47.67 29.26
C PRO A 29 18.90 47.86 27.80
N VAL A 30 19.81 47.01 27.33
CA VAL A 30 20.24 46.95 25.92
C VAL A 30 19.43 45.87 25.21
N PHE A 31 18.85 46.22 24.07
CA PHE A 31 18.07 45.31 23.23
C PHE A 31 18.79 44.97 21.93
N SER A 32 18.53 43.78 21.38
CA SER A 32 18.97 43.41 20.04
C SER A 32 18.22 44.20 18.97
N GLU A 33 18.74 44.24 17.74
CA GLU A 33 17.93 44.68 16.60
C GLU A 33 16.73 43.74 16.36
N PRO A 34 15.62 44.24 15.79
CA PRO A 34 14.55 43.39 15.28
C PRO A 34 15.10 42.41 14.24
N ARG A 35 14.55 41.20 14.20
CA ARG A 35 14.97 40.16 13.24
C ARG A 35 13.81 39.77 12.36
N GLU A 36 14.06 39.69 11.06
CA GLU A 36 13.13 39.10 10.10
C GLU A 36 13.43 37.62 9.97
N LEU A 37 12.44 36.78 10.28
CA LEU A 37 12.56 35.33 10.18
C LEU A 37 11.55 34.79 9.17
N PRO A 38 12.00 33.96 8.20
CA PRO A 38 11.07 33.21 7.38
C PRO A 38 10.40 32.14 8.24
N VAL A 39 9.07 32.06 8.14
CA VAL A 39 8.25 31.04 8.78
C VAL A 39 7.28 30.45 7.76
N LEU A 40 6.91 29.20 8.00
CA LEU A 40 5.84 28.55 7.25
C LEU A 40 4.51 28.79 7.95
N ILE A 41 3.52 29.23 7.19
CA ILE A 41 2.14 29.38 7.63
C ILE A 41 1.28 28.45 6.79
N PHE A 42 0.42 27.69 7.45
CA PHE A 42 -0.41 26.67 6.80
C PHE A 42 -1.83 27.19 6.64
N ARG A 43 -2.29 27.32 5.39
CA ARG A 43 -3.59 27.90 5.08
C ARG A 43 -4.46 26.94 4.28
N ASP A 44 -5.76 26.98 4.56
CA ASP A 44 -6.77 26.25 3.80
C ASP A 44 -6.97 26.88 2.40
N LYS A 45 -7.85 26.29 1.60
CA LYS A 45 -8.19 26.80 0.26
C LYS A 45 -8.79 28.22 0.24
N ASN A 46 -9.29 28.70 1.37
CA ASN A 46 -9.87 30.03 1.52
C ASN A 46 -8.85 31.04 2.10
N GLY A 47 -7.62 30.61 2.38
CA GLY A 47 -6.56 31.43 2.95
C GLY A 47 -6.62 31.56 4.47
N VAL A 48 -7.45 30.78 5.16
CA VAL A 48 -7.58 30.82 6.63
C VAL A 48 -6.48 29.98 7.26
N ASP A 49 -5.84 30.53 8.28
CA ASP A 49 -4.74 29.89 9.00
C ASP A 49 -5.20 28.68 9.82
N TRP A 50 -4.36 27.65 9.86
CA TRP A 50 -4.57 26.43 10.65
C TRP A 50 -4.82 26.71 12.13
N PHE A 51 -4.04 27.60 12.75
CA PHE A 51 -4.13 27.86 14.18
C PHE A 51 -5.42 28.59 14.51
N ASP A 52 -5.89 29.46 13.62
CA ASP A 52 -7.17 30.15 13.79
C ASP A 52 -8.34 29.16 13.74
N LEU A 53 -8.34 28.26 12.76
CA LEU A 53 -9.37 27.22 12.65
C LEU A 53 -9.35 26.24 13.84
N ALA A 54 -8.16 25.79 14.27
CA ALA A 54 -8.03 24.85 15.37
C ALA A 54 -8.43 25.46 16.73
N LYS A 55 -8.26 26.78 16.91
CA LYS A 55 -8.75 27.51 18.10
C LYS A 55 -10.27 27.69 18.07
N GLU A 56 -10.84 27.95 16.89
CA GLU A 56 -12.30 28.09 16.73
C GLU A 56 -13.01 26.75 16.97
N PHE A 57 -12.41 25.64 16.53
CA PHE A 57 -12.96 24.29 16.65
C PHE A 57 -11.97 23.35 17.36
N PRO A 58 -11.79 23.46 18.69
CA PRO A 58 -10.83 22.65 19.42
C PRO A 58 -11.25 21.18 19.47
N HIS A 59 -10.27 20.29 19.29
CA HIS A 59 -10.42 18.85 19.41
C HIS A 59 -9.29 18.29 20.30
N PRO A 60 -9.52 17.17 21.01
CA PRO A 60 -8.50 16.57 21.87
C PRO A 60 -7.36 15.92 21.06
N PHE A 61 -7.62 15.55 19.80
CA PHE A 61 -6.61 15.00 18.89
C PHE A 61 -6.78 15.54 17.48
N TYR A 62 -5.67 15.62 16.77
CA TYR A 62 -5.59 16.09 15.39
C TYR A 62 -4.78 15.08 14.58
N ILE A 63 -5.37 14.54 13.52
CA ILE A 63 -4.67 13.66 12.58
C ILE A 63 -4.37 14.39 11.28
N ALA A 64 -3.31 13.94 10.62
CA ALA A 64 -2.98 14.29 9.25
C ALA A 64 -3.00 13.05 8.38
N VAL A 65 -3.70 13.13 7.24
CA VAL A 65 -3.88 12.02 6.31
C VAL A 65 -3.39 12.36 4.91
N ASP A 66 -2.82 11.38 4.22
CA ASP A 66 -2.44 11.49 2.82
C ASP A 66 -3.66 11.38 1.89
N GLU A 67 -3.43 11.44 0.57
CA GLU A 67 -4.49 11.33 -0.44
C GLU A 67 -5.27 10.00 -0.41
N ASN A 68 -4.69 8.96 0.18
CA ASN A 68 -5.32 7.65 0.35
C ASN A 68 -5.96 7.49 1.74
N GLY A 69 -5.98 8.56 2.56
CA GLY A 69 -6.49 8.52 3.92
C GLY A 69 -5.54 7.89 4.93
N ARG A 70 -4.27 7.64 4.58
CA ARG A 70 -3.28 7.06 5.51
C ARG A 70 -2.77 8.12 6.47
N ILE A 71 -2.81 7.78 7.76
CA ILE A 71 -2.39 8.65 8.84
C ILE A 71 -0.87 8.67 8.91
N TYR A 72 -0.28 9.86 8.78
CA TYR A 72 1.17 10.06 8.95
C TYR A 72 1.49 10.99 10.12
N SER A 73 0.49 11.63 10.72
CA SER A 73 0.65 12.39 11.95
C SER A 73 -0.61 12.28 12.82
N MET A 74 -0.42 12.30 14.13
CA MET A 74 -1.45 12.44 15.14
C MET A 74 -0.85 13.18 16.32
N GLU A 75 -1.51 14.23 16.79
CA GLU A 75 -1.04 15.09 17.87
C GLU A 75 -2.21 15.48 18.80
N THR A 76 -1.91 15.62 20.08
CA THR A 76 -2.86 16.13 21.10
C THR A 76 -2.89 17.65 21.18
N ASP A 77 -1.92 18.32 20.55
CA ASP A 77 -1.81 19.77 20.49
C ASP A 77 -1.79 20.20 19.03
N PHE A 78 -2.75 21.01 18.60
CA PHE A 78 -2.81 21.50 17.22
C PHE A 78 -1.57 22.32 16.84
N GLN A 79 -0.89 22.93 17.81
CA GLN A 79 0.34 23.69 17.56
C GLN A 79 1.53 22.78 17.23
N ALA A 80 1.45 21.49 17.56
CA ALA A 80 2.42 20.48 17.13
C ALA A 80 2.15 19.98 15.71
N SER A 81 0.92 20.14 15.20
CA SER A 81 0.52 19.81 13.83
C SER A 81 0.87 20.94 12.84
N GLN A 82 2.16 21.24 12.69
CA GLN A 82 2.67 22.24 11.74
C GLN A 82 3.09 21.58 10.41
N LEU A 83 2.10 21.07 9.69
CA LEU A 83 2.33 20.29 8.48
C LEU A 83 1.27 20.62 7.41
N ALA A 84 1.68 20.53 6.15
CA ALA A 84 0.76 20.59 5.02
C ALA A 84 0.07 19.22 4.85
N GLY A 85 -1.12 19.23 4.24
CA GLY A 85 -1.92 18.04 4.00
C GLY A 85 -3.33 18.16 4.56
N HIS A 86 -4.05 17.02 4.59
CA HIS A 86 -5.44 16.98 5.05
C HIS A 86 -5.49 16.80 6.56
N LEU A 87 -5.99 17.82 7.26
CA LEU A 87 -6.08 17.86 8.73
C LEU A 87 -7.50 17.61 9.23
N ILE A 88 -7.62 16.78 10.26
CA ILE A 88 -8.89 16.37 10.84
C ILE A 88 -8.79 16.38 12.36
N GLY A 89 -9.72 17.04 13.04
CA GLY A 89 -9.89 17.00 14.49
C GLY A 89 -10.79 15.84 14.89
N ILE A 90 -10.31 14.95 15.75
CA ILE A 90 -11.04 13.76 16.22
C ILE A 90 -11.15 13.77 17.75
N ASP A 91 -12.23 13.17 18.26
CA ASP A 91 -12.58 13.21 19.68
C ASP A 91 -12.20 11.92 20.44
N SER A 92 -11.59 10.97 19.74
CA SER A 92 -11.24 9.65 20.26
C SER A 92 -9.76 9.37 20.09
N ASP A 93 -9.18 8.72 21.09
CA ASP A 93 -7.75 8.46 21.20
C ASP A 93 -7.24 7.37 20.23
N PHE A 94 -8.07 6.37 19.92
CA PHE A 94 -7.72 5.23 19.06
C PHE A 94 -6.40 4.53 19.46
N GLY A 95 -6.00 4.62 20.72
CA GLY A 95 -4.79 4.00 21.26
C GLY A 95 -3.51 4.75 20.91
N TYR A 96 -3.58 6.06 20.70
CA TYR A 96 -2.47 6.90 20.27
C TYR A 96 -1.22 6.78 21.16
N THR A 97 -0.06 6.64 20.51
CA THR A 97 1.26 6.70 21.13
C THR A 97 2.17 7.57 20.28
N ARG A 98 2.80 8.57 20.90
CA ARG A 98 3.69 9.51 20.21
C ARG A 98 5.09 8.90 20.02
N GLY A 99 5.68 9.06 18.83
CA GLY A 99 7.06 8.69 18.54
C GLY A 99 7.24 7.48 17.61
N LEU A 100 8.49 7.01 17.47
CA LEU A 100 8.84 5.88 16.61
C LEU A 100 8.11 4.61 17.08
N GLY A 101 7.36 3.96 16.18
CA GLY A 101 6.51 2.82 16.52
C GLY A 101 5.11 3.20 17.03
N GLY A 102 4.68 4.45 16.83
CA GLY A 102 3.32 4.88 17.14
C GLY A 102 2.25 4.00 16.51
N THR A 103 1.24 3.68 17.30
CA THR A 103 0.17 2.69 17.04
C THR A 103 -0.84 3.05 15.95
N VAL A 104 -0.81 4.30 15.46
CA VAL A 104 -1.79 4.83 14.50
C VAL A 104 -1.19 5.17 13.14
N TYR A 105 0.14 5.25 13.03
CA TYR A 105 0.80 5.65 11.80
C TYR A 105 0.71 4.53 10.74
N GLY A 106 0.38 4.90 9.50
CA GLY A 106 0.16 3.97 8.39
C GLY A 106 -1.26 3.40 8.30
N LYS A 107 -2.06 3.55 9.36
CA LYS A 107 -3.48 3.17 9.39
C LYS A 107 -4.33 4.12 8.57
N LEU A 108 -5.53 3.68 8.22
CA LEU A 108 -6.46 4.46 7.42
C LEU A 108 -7.47 5.19 8.31
N TRP A 109 -7.72 6.44 7.99
CA TRP A 109 -8.91 7.15 8.44
C TRP A 109 -10.03 6.92 7.44
N ASN A 110 -11.12 6.27 7.86
CA ASN A 110 -12.27 5.99 6.99
C ASN A 110 -13.42 7.00 7.13
N GLY A 111 -13.17 8.16 7.75
CA GLY A 111 -14.20 9.14 8.08
C GLY A 111 -14.87 8.95 9.45
N MET A 112 -14.68 7.79 10.09
CA MET A 112 -15.28 7.48 11.39
C MET A 112 -14.26 6.95 12.41
N ALA A 113 -13.32 6.13 11.98
CA ALA A 113 -12.37 5.45 12.83
C ALA A 113 -10.99 5.31 12.15
N ILE A 114 -9.99 5.06 12.98
CA ILE A 114 -8.67 4.59 12.54
C ILE A 114 -8.72 3.07 12.40
N VAL A 115 -8.53 2.57 11.18
CA VAL A 115 -8.60 1.14 10.85
C VAL A 115 -7.30 0.65 10.26
N GLU A 116 -6.99 -0.64 10.47
CA GLU A 116 -5.87 -1.27 9.76
C GLU A 116 -6.15 -1.23 8.25
N PRO A 117 -5.14 -0.90 7.42
CA PRO A 117 -5.29 -1.07 5.99
C PRO A 117 -5.55 -2.54 5.68
N GLU A 118 -6.42 -2.82 4.71
CA GLU A 118 -6.56 -4.20 4.22
C GLU A 118 -5.19 -4.68 3.73
N PRO A 119 -4.78 -5.91 4.09
CA PRO A 119 -3.52 -6.46 3.60
C PRO A 119 -3.57 -6.47 2.07
N GLU A 120 -2.53 -5.94 1.43
CA GLU A 120 -2.42 -6.03 -0.02
C GLU A 120 -2.44 -7.51 -0.42
N PRO A 121 -3.19 -7.90 -1.47
CA PRO A 121 -3.21 -9.27 -1.92
C PRO A 121 -1.78 -9.69 -2.29
N GLU A 122 -1.39 -10.89 -1.90
CA GLU A 122 -0.06 -11.39 -2.21
C GLU A 122 0.22 -11.27 -3.72
N PRO A 123 1.43 -10.82 -4.10
CA PRO A 123 1.78 -10.67 -5.50
C PRO A 123 1.66 -12.04 -6.17
N ILE A 124 1.06 -12.05 -7.36
CA ILE A 124 0.91 -13.27 -8.13
C ILE A 124 2.25 -13.56 -8.79
N PRO A 125 2.88 -14.73 -8.57
CA PRO A 125 4.14 -15.07 -9.20
C PRO A 125 4.03 -15.08 -10.73
N ASP A 126 5.01 -14.48 -11.41
CA ASP A 126 5.07 -14.47 -12.88
C ASP A 126 5.38 -15.86 -13.46
N GLU A 127 6.12 -16.68 -12.71
CA GLU A 127 6.44 -18.05 -13.07
C GLU A 127 6.37 -18.99 -11.87
N ILE A 128 6.11 -20.26 -12.18
CA ILE A 128 6.21 -21.38 -11.24
C ILE A 128 7.01 -22.49 -11.88
N SER A 129 7.78 -23.24 -11.08
CA SER A 129 8.54 -24.38 -11.59
C SER A 129 7.61 -25.50 -12.07
N ARG A 130 8.14 -26.37 -12.95
CA ARG A 130 7.46 -27.59 -13.39
C ARG A 130 6.97 -28.44 -12.22
N ARG A 131 7.79 -28.56 -11.18
CA ARG A 131 7.46 -29.28 -9.94
C ARG A 131 6.23 -28.67 -9.28
N GLN A 132 6.26 -27.35 -9.04
CA GLN A 132 5.19 -26.61 -8.39
C GLN A 132 3.87 -26.75 -9.15
N PHE A 133 3.90 -26.62 -10.48
CA PHE A 133 2.73 -26.75 -11.34
C PHE A 133 2.06 -28.13 -11.20
N PHE A 134 2.79 -29.22 -11.46
CA PHE A 134 2.19 -30.57 -11.40
C PHE A 134 1.87 -31.01 -9.97
N GLN A 135 2.67 -30.60 -8.98
CA GLN A 135 2.37 -30.89 -7.58
C GLN A 135 1.07 -30.21 -7.15
N HIS A 136 0.85 -28.95 -7.52
CA HIS A 136 -0.37 -28.24 -7.15
C HIS A 136 -1.61 -28.79 -7.88
N LEU A 137 -1.50 -29.16 -9.17
CA LEU A 137 -2.58 -29.88 -9.88
C LEU A 137 -3.00 -31.17 -9.17
N ALA A 138 -2.03 -31.91 -8.60
CA ALA A 138 -2.33 -33.10 -7.81
C ALA A 138 -2.95 -32.80 -6.44
N VAL A 139 -2.54 -31.70 -5.80
CA VAL A 139 -3.17 -31.21 -4.54
C VAL A 139 -4.63 -30.85 -4.76
N MET A 140 -4.95 -30.20 -5.90
CA MET A 140 -6.32 -29.88 -6.28
C MET A 140 -7.14 -31.08 -6.76
N GLY A 141 -6.52 -32.25 -6.94
CA GLY A 141 -7.19 -33.47 -7.42
C GLY A 141 -7.52 -33.46 -8.92
N ILE A 142 -6.93 -32.54 -9.69
CA ILE A 142 -7.14 -32.45 -11.15
C ILE A 142 -6.39 -33.57 -11.86
N ILE A 143 -5.21 -33.93 -11.35
CA ILE A 143 -4.44 -35.10 -11.77
C ILE A 143 -4.18 -35.98 -10.56
N THR A 144 -3.84 -37.26 -10.79
CA THR A 144 -3.44 -38.13 -9.67
C THR A 144 -2.00 -37.82 -9.24
N LYS A 145 -1.63 -38.21 -8.02
CA LYS A 145 -0.23 -38.12 -7.55
C LYS A 145 0.73 -38.94 -8.44
N ALA A 146 0.24 -40.07 -8.99
CA ALA A 146 1.02 -40.88 -9.91
C ALA A 146 1.29 -40.14 -11.23
N ASP A 147 0.28 -39.41 -11.75
CA ASP A 147 0.43 -38.59 -12.95
C ASP A 147 1.44 -37.45 -12.73
N ALA A 148 1.39 -36.79 -11.56
CA ALA A 148 2.35 -35.73 -11.24
C ALA A 148 3.79 -36.26 -11.20
N LEU A 149 4.02 -37.45 -10.64
CA LEU A 149 5.35 -38.08 -10.64
C LEU A 149 5.79 -38.48 -12.04
N ALA A 150 4.90 -39.06 -12.85
CA ALA A 150 5.19 -39.42 -14.25
C ALA A 150 5.55 -38.20 -15.11
N ALA A 151 4.86 -37.07 -14.89
CA ALA A 151 5.14 -35.80 -15.56
C ALA A 151 6.51 -35.20 -15.20
N MET A 152 7.01 -35.49 -13.99
CA MET A 152 8.34 -35.06 -13.53
C MET A 152 9.47 -35.98 -14.01
N GLN A 153 9.25 -37.30 -14.03
CA GLN A 153 10.30 -38.28 -14.33
C GLN A 153 10.46 -38.56 -15.83
N GLY A 154 9.35 -38.67 -16.56
CA GLY A 154 9.34 -39.12 -17.95
C GLY A 154 8.82 -38.09 -18.94
N GLY A 155 8.43 -36.90 -18.48
CA GLY A 155 7.78 -35.90 -19.31
C GLY A 155 6.41 -36.36 -19.83
N VAL A 156 5.76 -37.33 -19.16
CA VAL A 156 4.43 -37.78 -19.56
C VAL A 156 3.41 -36.68 -19.29
N ILE A 157 2.64 -36.31 -20.30
CA ILE A 157 1.56 -35.32 -20.13
C ILE A 157 0.36 -36.03 -19.47
N PRO A 158 -0.10 -35.57 -18.29
CA PRO A 158 -1.28 -36.16 -17.64
C PRO A 158 -2.52 -36.12 -18.55
N ALA A 159 -3.36 -37.15 -18.49
CA ALA A 159 -4.53 -37.27 -19.36
C ALA A 159 -5.48 -36.05 -19.33
N PRO A 160 -5.77 -35.42 -18.17
CA PRO A 160 -6.58 -34.20 -18.13
C PRO A 160 -5.96 -33.05 -18.93
N ILE A 161 -4.64 -32.89 -18.89
CA ILE A 161 -3.92 -31.85 -19.63
C ILE A 161 -3.87 -32.20 -21.12
N GLN A 162 -3.64 -33.46 -21.46
CA GLN A 162 -3.66 -33.92 -22.85
C GLN A 162 -5.04 -33.74 -23.49
N ALA A 163 -6.13 -33.90 -22.74
CA ALA A 163 -7.49 -33.63 -23.22
C ALA A 163 -7.66 -32.15 -23.61
N ILE A 164 -7.13 -31.22 -22.81
CA ILE A 164 -7.13 -29.78 -23.13
C ILE A 164 -6.36 -29.50 -24.41
N ILE A 165 -5.16 -30.07 -24.54
CA ILE A 165 -4.34 -29.92 -25.75
C ILE A 165 -5.08 -30.43 -26.99
N ASN A 166 -5.78 -31.56 -26.88
CA ASN A 166 -6.50 -32.15 -28.02
C ASN A 166 -7.62 -31.24 -28.59
N HIS A 167 -8.08 -30.26 -27.81
CA HIS A 167 -9.06 -29.26 -28.26
C HIS A 167 -8.44 -28.05 -28.98
N LEU A 168 -7.11 -27.97 -29.08
CA LEU A 168 -6.44 -26.92 -29.87
C LEU A 168 -6.77 -27.06 -31.38
N PRO A 169 -6.88 -25.92 -32.10
CA PRO A 169 -7.49 -25.89 -33.43
C PRO A 169 -6.63 -26.53 -34.53
N SER A 170 -5.31 -26.43 -34.45
CA SER A 170 -4.38 -27.01 -35.44
C SER A 170 -3.48 -28.09 -34.83
N ASP A 171 -2.99 -28.99 -35.67
CA ASP A 171 -2.05 -30.02 -35.22
C ASP A 171 -0.67 -29.44 -34.84
N ASP A 172 -0.28 -28.30 -35.45
CA ASP A 172 0.90 -27.54 -35.06
C ASP A 172 0.75 -26.96 -33.65
N ASP A 173 -0.42 -26.41 -33.31
CA ASP A 173 -0.69 -25.89 -31.95
C ASP A 173 -0.64 -27.01 -30.90
N LYS A 174 -1.19 -28.18 -31.23
CA LYS A 174 -1.13 -29.37 -30.36
C LYS A 174 0.31 -29.80 -30.13
N PHE A 175 1.08 -29.92 -31.21
CA PHE A 175 2.49 -30.32 -31.13
C PHE A 175 3.32 -29.31 -30.32
N ASN A 176 3.13 -28.01 -30.57
CA ASN A 176 3.83 -26.94 -29.84
C ASN A 176 3.47 -26.94 -28.35
N ALA A 177 2.19 -27.13 -28.00
CA ALA A 177 1.75 -27.24 -26.61
C ALA A 177 2.34 -28.47 -25.92
N GLN A 178 2.36 -29.63 -26.58
CA GLN A 178 3.00 -30.84 -26.05
C GLN A 178 4.50 -30.61 -25.81
N MET A 179 5.22 -30.11 -26.82
CA MET A 179 6.64 -29.83 -26.71
C MET A 179 6.96 -28.86 -25.58
N PHE A 180 6.16 -27.80 -25.42
CA PHE A 180 6.29 -26.86 -24.32
C PHE A 180 6.07 -27.55 -22.97
N ILE A 181 4.96 -28.27 -22.81
CA ILE A 181 4.65 -28.96 -21.54
C ILE A 181 5.69 -30.02 -21.20
N VAL A 182 6.34 -30.67 -22.17
CA VAL A 182 7.38 -31.66 -21.89
C VAL A 182 8.73 -30.99 -21.59
N GLY A 183 9.10 -29.94 -22.34
CA GLY A 183 10.40 -29.27 -22.25
C GLY A 183 10.51 -28.17 -21.19
N ALA A 184 9.39 -27.63 -20.70
CA ALA A 184 9.39 -26.52 -19.76
C ALA A 184 9.93 -26.91 -18.37
N ALA A 185 10.95 -26.17 -17.92
CA ALA A 185 11.42 -26.18 -16.54
C ALA A 185 10.59 -25.25 -15.63
N THR A 186 10.09 -24.14 -16.20
CA THR A 186 9.20 -23.17 -15.56
C THR A 186 8.00 -22.87 -16.47
N PHE A 187 6.89 -22.48 -15.86
CA PHE A 187 5.66 -22.08 -16.53
C PHE A 187 5.34 -20.63 -16.20
N HIS A 188 5.27 -19.80 -17.24
CA HIS A 188 4.88 -18.40 -17.10
C HIS A 188 3.37 -18.23 -17.04
N ARG A 189 2.92 -17.38 -16.12
CA ARG A 189 1.52 -17.01 -15.91
C ARG A 189 0.85 -16.41 -17.14
N THR A 190 1.61 -15.58 -17.86
CA THR A 190 1.15 -14.83 -19.03
C THR A 190 1.30 -15.63 -20.34
N HIS A 191 1.79 -16.88 -20.27
CA HIS A 191 1.91 -17.71 -21.45
C HIS A 191 0.52 -18.03 -22.03
N PRO A 192 0.30 -17.98 -23.36
CA PRO A 192 -1.01 -18.23 -23.98
C PRO A 192 -1.65 -19.56 -23.57
N LEU A 193 -0.83 -20.61 -23.40
CA LEU A 193 -1.31 -21.93 -22.96
C LEU A 193 -1.91 -21.91 -21.55
N ALA A 194 -1.45 -21.03 -20.66
CA ALA A 194 -2.04 -20.89 -19.32
C ALA A 194 -3.48 -20.37 -19.40
N GLU A 195 -3.78 -19.53 -20.39
CA GLU A 195 -5.12 -19.03 -20.65
C GLU A 195 -6.02 -20.13 -21.24
N THR A 196 -5.52 -20.90 -22.20
CA THR A 196 -6.24 -22.07 -22.74
C THR A 196 -6.59 -23.07 -21.65
N VAL A 197 -5.67 -23.35 -20.73
CA VAL A 197 -5.92 -24.26 -19.59
C VAL A 197 -6.96 -23.67 -18.64
N ARG A 198 -6.90 -22.36 -18.33
CA ARG A 198 -7.91 -21.68 -17.52
C ARG A 198 -9.30 -21.83 -18.12
N GLU A 199 -9.44 -21.56 -19.42
CA GLU A 199 -10.72 -21.65 -20.11
C GLU A 199 -11.25 -23.09 -20.15
N ALA A 200 -10.38 -24.06 -20.45
CA ALA A 200 -10.79 -25.47 -20.50
C ALA A 200 -11.19 -26.03 -19.13
N LEU A 201 -10.60 -25.51 -18.04
CA LEU A 201 -11.02 -25.84 -16.67
C LEU A 201 -12.19 -24.98 -16.17
N SER A 202 -12.74 -24.08 -17.00
CA SER A 202 -13.80 -23.13 -16.63
C SER A 202 -13.46 -22.26 -15.41
N TRP A 203 -12.17 -21.91 -15.26
CA TRP A 203 -11.69 -21.08 -14.15
C TRP A 203 -11.90 -19.59 -14.40
N THR A 204 -12.17 -18.81 -13.36
CA THR A 204 -12.08 -17.34 -13.44
C THR A 204 -10.62 -16.88 -13.52
N ALA A 205 -10.41 -15.60 -13.84
CA ALA A 205 -9.07 -15.01 -13.77
C ALA A 205 -8.51 -15.09 -12.34
N GLU A 206 -9.31 -14.82 -11.30
CA GLU A 206 -8.84 -14.96 -9.92
C GLU A 206 -8.46 -16.40 -9.55
N GLN A 207 -9.22 -17.41 -10.02
CA GLN A 207 -8.88 -18.80 -9.77
C GLN A 207 -7.55 -19.21 -10.40
N LYS A 208 -7.23 -18.66 -11.58
CA LYS A 208 -5.89 -18.79 -12.17
C LYS A 208 -4.86 -18.11 -11.28
N ASP A 209 -5.10 -16.88 -10.83
CA ASP A 209 -4.15 -16.13 -10.01
C ASP A 209 -3.85 -16.84 -8.68
N ASP A 210 -4.89 -17.41 -8.04
CA ASP A 210 -4.78 -18.19 -6.82
C ASP A 210 -4.03 -19.50 -7.02
N PHE A 211 -4.20 -20.17 -8.16
CA PHE A 211 -3.39 -21.35 -8.51
C PHE A 211 -1.90 -20.99 -8.51
N TRP A 212 -1.52 -19.85 -9.10
CA TRP A 212 -0.10 -19.44 -9.16
C TRP A 212 0.45 -19.10 -7.76
N ARG A 213 -0.32 -18.38 -6.94
CA ARG A 213 0.07 -18.09 -5.55
C ARG A 213 0.29 -19.37 -4.75
N GLN A 214 -0.68 -20.29 -4.78
CA GLN A 214 -0.62 -21.52 -4.00
C GLN A 214 0.45 -22.49 -4.53
N ALA A 215 0.63 -22.59 -5.85
CA ALA A 215 1.67 -23.43 -6.44
C ALA A 215 3.07 -22.94 -6.08
N ALA A 216 3.31 -21.63 -6.03
CA ALA A 216 4.62 -21.07 -5.69
C ALA A 216 5.07 -21.32 -4.24
N MET A 217 4.13 -21.64 -3.35
CA MET A 217 4.42 -21.99 -1.95
C MET A 217 4.96 -23.43 -1.78
N LEU A 218 5.02 -24.24 -2.85
CA LEU A 218 5.45 -25.65 -2.84
C LEU A 218 6.89 -25.85 -3.34
#